data_AF-A0A921GJX0-F1
#
_entry.id   AF-A0A921GJX0-F1
#
_cell.length_a   1.000
_cell.length_b   1.000
_cell.length_c   1.000
_cell.angle_alpha   90.00
_cell.angle_beta   90.00
_cell.angle_gamma   90.00
#
_symmetry.space_group_name_H-M   'P 1'
#
loop_
_entity.id
_entity.type
_entity.pdbx_description
1 polymer ?
#
loop_
_entity_poly.entity_id
_entity_poly.type
_entity_poly.pdbx_seq_one_letter_code
_entity_poly.pdbx_strand_id
1 'polypeptide(L)'
;MATATTRHQVLSDEQWERIEPLLPSNKGRKGHPFRENRKIVEGIIYRSRTGIPWRDLPREQFGPWQTVWKRHYLYARLGVWDRIHAALMAQADAAGGIDWTVSVDSTISRAHQHGTNTTRPDQPTGAGANHKNPTAEEPEGHAVGRSRGGLGSKVHAAVDGNGMPLAIVLTGGQRNDGAMLVEVLDDIRVPRLGPGRPRTRPAAVVADKAYSSGKTRRMLAARGIKAVIPQKSDELAARQRKGSCGGRPPGLDQTAYAGRNVVERQFGLVKQWRGIATRYDKHAITYRASVVLCAVIAWLRK
;
A
#
# COMPACT_ATOMS: atom_id res chain seq x y z
N MET A 1 5.21 12.86 -30.26
CA MET A 1 5.68 11.48 -30.44
C MET A 1 5.78 10.85 -29.06
N ALA A 2 4.97 9.84 -28.75
CA ALA A 2 5.05 9.16 -27.46
C ALA A 2 6.45 8.54 -27.30
N THR A 3 7.22 9.04 -26.34
CA THR A 3 8.54 8.48 -26.06
C THR A 3 8.37 7.07 -25.48
N ALA A 4 9.03 6.09 -26.11
CA ALA A 4 8.98 4.70 -25.66
C ALA A 4 9.53 4.58 -24.23
N THR A 5 8.84 3.81 -23.38
CA THR A 5 9.25 3.56 -21.99
C THR A 5 10.63 2.90 -21.96
N THR A 6 11.65 3.61 -21.45
CA THR A 6 13.00 3.07 -21.30
C THR A 6 13.23 2.56 -19.88
N ARG A 7 14.42 2.00 -19.61
CA ARG A 7 14.82 1.64 -18.24
C ARG A 7 14.82 2.84 -17.29
N HIS A 8 15.07 4.05 -17.79
CA HIS A 8 15.21 5.28 -17.00
C HIS A 8 14.01 6.23 -17.09
N GLN A 9 13.07 5.96 -18.01
CA GLN A 9 11.85 6.74 -18.23
C GLN A 9 10.66 5.77 -18.23
N VAL A 10 9.98 5.69 -17.09
CA VAL A 10 8.91 4.72 -16.83
C VAL A 10 7.53 5.31 -17.09
N LEU A 11 7.39 6.63 -17.04
CA LEU A 11 6.14 7.35 -17.28
C LEU A 11 6.11 7.87 -18.72
N SER A 12 5.02 7.57 -19.43
CA SER A 12 4.71 8.25 -20.69
C SER A 12 4.42 9.73 -20.47
N ASP A 13 4.42 10.52 -21.55
CA ASP A 13 4.09 11.95 -21.47
C ASP A 13 2.67 12.18 -20.94
N GLU A 14 1.71 11.38 -21.42
CA GLU A 14 0.32 11.39 -20.95
C GLU A 14 0.20 11.04 -19.46
N GLN A 15 0.93 10.01 -18.99
CA GLN A 15 0.95 9.66 -17.57
C GLN A 15 1.58 10.76 -16.73
N TRP A 16 2.61 11.42 -17.25
CA TRP A 16 3.26 12.55 -16.60
C TRP A 16 2.33 13.75 -16.47
N GLU A 17 1.61 14.10 -17.53
CA GLU A 17 0.62 15.19 -17.54
C GLU A 17 -0.49 15.00 -16.49
N ARG A 18 -0.87 13.74 -16.20
CA ARG A 18 -1.85 13.42 -15.15
C ARG A 18 -1.32 13.65 -13.74
N ILE A 19 -0.02 13.43 -13.48
CA ILE A 19 0.55 13.53 -12.13
C ILE A 19 1.24 14.86 -11.83
N GLU A 20 1.81 15.52 -12.83
CA GLU A 20 2.59 16.74 -12.65
C GLU A 20 1.81 17.85 -11.91
N PRO A 21 0.53 18.13 -12.23
CA PRO A 21 -0.25 19.16 -11.55
C PRO A 21 -0.49 18.87 -10.06
N LEU A 22 -0.38 17.60 -9.65
CA LEU A 22 -0.63 17.15 -8.29
C LEU A 22 0.65 17.17 -7.42
N LEU A 23 1.82 17.33 -8.04
CA LEU A 23 3.08 17.43 -7.32
C LEU A 23 3.22 18.80 -6.65
N PRO A 24 3.88 18.87 -5.47
CA PRO A 24 4.19 20.15 -4.85
C PRO A 24 4.95 21.07 -5.81
N SER A 25 4.53 22.34 -5.87
CA SER A 25 5.18 23.40 -6.64
C SER A 25 5.78 24.47 -5.73
N ASN A 26 6.90 25.05 -6.14
CA ASN A 26 7.49 26.23 -5.51
C ASN A 26 7.00 27.55 -6.14
N LYS A 27 6.05 27.50 -7.08
CA LYS A 27 5.41 28.72 -7.63
C LYS A 27 4.84 29.56 -6.48
N GLY A 28 5.29 30.82 -6.39
CA GLY A 28 4.85 31.77 -5.36
C GLY A 28 5.57 31.68 -3.99
N ARG A 29 6.61 30.85 -3.84
CA ARG A 29 7.43 30.79 -2.61
C ARG A 29 8.85 31.29 -2.85
N LYS A 30 9.45 31.99 -1.88
CA LYS A 30 10.88 32.34 -1.90
C LYS A 30 11.72 31.05 -1.83
N GLY A 31 12.40 30.72 -2.92
CA GLY A 31 13.27 29.54 -3.01
C GLY A 31 13.61 29.16 -4.44
N HIS A 32 14.54 28.23 -4.62
CA HIS A 32 14.92 27.76 -5.96
C HIS A 32 13.72 27.02 -6.60
N PRO A 33 13.35 27.34 -7.86
CA PRO A 33 12.25 26.67 -8.54
C PRO A 33 12.48 25.15 -8.57
N PHE A 34 11.40 24.37 -8.46
CA PHE A 34 11.43 22.94 -8.75
C PHE A 34 11.61 22.74 -10.26
N ARG A 35 12.85 22.89 -10.74
CA ARG A 35 13.22 22.46 -12.09
C ARG A 35 13.30 20.93 -12.11
N GLU A 36 12.95 20.30 -13.23
CA GLU A 36 13.15 18.87 -13.49
C GLU A 36 12.34 17.90 -12.59
N ASN A 37 11.09 18.22 -12.24
CA ASN A 37 10.23 17.34 -11.42
C ASN A 37 10.14 15.91 -11.98
N ARG A 38 9.98 15.76 -13.30
CA ARG A 38 9.91 14.45 -13.96
C ARG A 38 11.14 13.62 -13.69
N LYS A 39 12.32 14.21 -13.92
CA LYS A 39 13.61 13.55 -13.71
C LYS A 39 13.77 13.04 -12.27
N ILE A 40 13.36 13.83 -11.28
CA ILE A 40 13.42 13.41 -9.88
C ILE A 40 12.44 12.27 -9.59
N VAL A 41 11.19 12.37 -10.08
CA VAL A 41 10.20 11.30 -9.90
C VAL A 41 10.66 10.00 -10.56
N GLU A 42 11.17 10.07 -11.79
CA GLU A 42 11.75 8.93 -12.49
C GLU A 42 12.95 8.34 -11.73
N GLY A 43 13.79 9.17 -11.10
CA GLY A 43 14.88 8.70 -10.23
C GLY A 43 14.38 7.95 -8.98
N ILE A 44 13.28 8.40 -8.37
CA ILE A 44 12.64 7.71 -7.25
C ILE A 44 12.08 6.35 -7.70
N ILE A 45 11.39 6.32 -8.85
CA ILE A 45 10.85 5.10 -9.46
C ILE A 45 11.99 4.13 -9.76
N TYR A 46 13.04 4.60 -10.42
CA TYR A 46 14.20 3.80 -10.81
C TYR A 46 14.85 3.15 -9.59
N ARG A 47 15.18 3.94 -8.56
CA ARG A 47 15.79 3.41 -7.33
C ARG A 47 14.88 2.37 -6.68
N SER A 48 13.58 2.64 -6.59
CA SER A 48 12.62 1.72 -5.96
C SER A 48 12.48 0.41 -6.75
N ARG A 49 12.52 0.46 -8.08
CA ARG A 49 12.50 -0.71 -8.98
C ARG A 49 13.76 -1.56 -8.89
N THR A 50 14.94 -0.93 -8.94
CA THR A 50 16.22 -1.65 -9.00
C THR A 50 16.74 -2.09 -7.64
N GLY A 51 16.38 -1.36 -6.58
CA GLY A 51 16.83 -1.62 -5.21
C GLY A 51 18.29 -1.23 -4.96
N ILE A 52 18.89 -0.43 -5.84
CA ILE A 52 20.29 0.02 -5.68
C ILE A 52 20.46 0.96 -4.47
N PRO A 53 21.66 1.04 -3.89
CA PRO A 53 22.02 2.11 -2.97
C PRO A 53 21.78 3.48 -3.59
N TRP A 54 21.34 4.45 -2.79
CA TRP A 54 21.10 5.81 -3.28
C TRP A 54 22.33 6.44 -3.94
N ARG A 55 23.54 6.14 -3.42
CA ARG A 55 24.81 6.66 -3.94
C ARG A 55 25.13 6.20 -5.37
N ASP A 56 24.55 5.08 -5.79
CA ASP A 56 24.79 4.48 -7.10
C ASP A 56 23.73 4.91 -8.13
N LEU A 57 22.83 5.82 -7.76
CA LEU A 57 21.82 6.35 -8.67
C LEU A 57 22.52 7.04 -9.87
N PRO A 58 22.18 6.69 -11.13
CA PRO A 58 22.82 7.27 -12.31
C PRO A 58 22.71 8.79 -12.34
N ARG A 59 23.83 9.47 -12.07
CA ARG A 59 23.88 10.93 -11.86
C ARG A 59 23.57 11.69 -13.14
N GLU A 60 24.02 11.20 -14.29
CA GLU A 60 23.79 11.83 -15.58
C GLU A 60 22.28 11.86 -15.92
N GLN A 61 21.55 10.81 -15.55
CA GLN A 61 20.13 10.64 -15.87
C GLN A 61 19.22 11.32 -14.85
N PHE A 62 19.55 11.23 -13.55
CA PHE A 62 18.65 11.68 -12.47
C PHE A 62 19.16 12.88 -11.67
N GLY A 63 20.40 13.31 -11.91
CA GLY A 63 21.07 14.35 -11.13
C GLY A 63 21.62 13.82 -9.80
N PRO A 64 22.02 14.71 -8.87
CA PRO A 64 22.60 14.32 -7.60
C PRO A 64 21.63 13.48 -6.76
N TRP A 65 22.08 12.30 -6.30
CA TRP A 65 21.24 11.39 -5.53
C TRP A 65 20.68 12.01 -4.25
N GLN A 66 21.40 12.96 -3.64
CA GLN A 66 20.96 13.67 -2.44
C GLN A 66 19.67 14.44 -2.70
N THR A 67 19.55 15.04 -3.88
CA THR A 67 18.36 15.78 -4.30
C THR A 67 17.18 14.85 -4.48
N VAL A 68 17.38 13.71 -5.14
CA VAL A 68 16.34 12.69 -5.35
C VAL A 68 15.88 12.11 -4.01
N TRP A 69 16.81 11.75 -3.13
CA TRP A 69 16.51 11.23 -1.79
C TRP A 69 15.74 12.25 -0.93
N LYS A 70 16.24 13.50 -0.83
CA LYS A 70 15.57 14.56 -0.08
C LYS A 70 14.15 14.79 -0.61
N ARG A 71 13.95 14.69 -1.93
CA ARG A 71 12.63 14.79 -2.54
C ARG A 71 11.72 13.63 -2.19
N HIS A 72 12.21 12.39 -2.27
CA HIS A 72 11.45 11.21 -1.88
C HIS A 72 10.98 11.31 -0.43
N TYR A 73 11.90 11.66 0.47
CA TYR A 73 11.59 11.86 1.88
C TYR A 73 10.55 12.96 2.11
N LEU A 74 10.70 14.11 1.44
CA LEU A 74 9.74 15.20 1.51
C LEU A 74 8.35 14.78 0.99
N TYR A 75 8.29 14.09 -0.15
CA TYR A 75 7.02 13.63 -0.73
C TYR A 75 6.33 12.58 0.15
N ALA A 76 7.11 11.70 0.78
CA ALA A 76 6.60 10.75 1.78
C ALA A 76 6.02 11.49 2.99
N ARG A 77 6.73 12.48 3.55
CA ARG A 77 6.24 13.29 4.69
C ARG A 77 5.04 14.18 4.35
N LEU A 78 4.91 14.64 3.12
CA LEU A 78 3.79 15.48 2.69
C LEU A 78 2.60 14.67 2.16
N GLY A 79 2.64 13.33 2.24
CA GLY A 79 1.60 12.46 1.70
C GLY A 79 1.30 12.73 0.22
N VAL A 80 2.33 13.09 -0.56
CA VAL A 80 2.14 13.47 -1.98
C VAL A 80 1.61 12.28 -2.77
N TRP A 81 2.20 11.10 -2.58
CA TRP A 81 1.78 9.90 -3.28
C TRP A 81 0.38 9.44 -2.87
N ASP A 82 0.01 9.58 -1.59
CA ASP A 82 -1.35 9.29 -1.12
C ASP A 82 -2.39 10.21 -1.78
N ARG A 83 -2.07 11.51 -1.92
CA ARG A 83 -2.96 12.47 -2.61
C ARG A 83 -3.09 12.16 -4.10
N ILE A 84 -1.99 11.81 -4.77
CA ILE A 84 -2.01 11.42 -6.18
C ILE A 84 -2.81 10.13 -6.36
N HIS A 85 -2.58 9.12 -5.52
CA HIS A 85 -3.34 7.88 -5.53
C HIS A 85 -4.83 8.13 -5.32
N ALA A 86 -5.21 8.96 -4.35
CA ALA A 86 -6.60 9.35 -4.11
C ALA A 86 -7.24 10.07 -5.30
N ALA A 87 -6.51 10.96 -5.98
CA ALA A 87 -7.00 11.64 -7.18
C ALA A 87 -7.24 10.67 -8.34
N LEU A 88 -6.33 9.72 -8.57
CA LEU A 88 -6.49 8.70 -9.60
C LEU A 88 -7.66 7.74 -9.29
N MET A 89 -7.84 7.36 -8.02
CA MET A 89 -9.01 6.57 -7.61
C MET A 89 -10.31 7.34 -7.81
N ALA A 90 -10.34 8.65 -7.54
CA ALA A 90 -11.54 9.48 -7.77
C ALA A 90 -11.93 9.53 -9.25
N GLN A 91 -10.93 9.63 -10.16
CA GLN A 91 -11.15 9.56 -11.60
C GLN A 91 -11.70 8.19 -12.00
N ALA A 92 -11.10 7.10 -11.51
CA ALA A 92 -11.55 5.75 -11.81
C ALA A 92 -12.97 5.46 -11.30
N ASP A 93 -13.30 5.90 -10.09
CA ASP A 93 -14.63 5.74 -9.50
C ASP A 93 -15.70 6.52 -10.27
N ALA A 94 -15.38 7.74 -10.72
CA ALA A 94 -16.27 8.51 -11.58
C ALA A 94 -16.52 7.84 -12.94
N ALA A 95 -15.53 7.11 -13.46
CA ALA A 95 -15.64 6.31 -14.67
C ALA A 95 -16.25 4.91 -14.44
N GLY A 96 -16.66 4.56 -13.22
CA GLY A 96 -17.18 3.22 -12.88
C GLY A 96 -16.11 2.11 -12.88
N GLY A 97 -14.83 2.47 -12.90
CA GLY A 97 -13.69 1.57 -13.03
C GLY A 97 -13.20 0.92 -11.73
N ILE A 98 -13.94 1.03 -10.62
CA ILE A 98 -13.60 0.38 -9.34
C ILE A 98 -14.61 -0.74 -9.05
N ASP A 99 -14.10 -1.97 -8.92
CA ASP A 99 -14.90 -3.09 -8.42
C ASP A 99 -14.82 -3.15 -6.88
N TRP A 100 -15.97 -2.91 -6.23
CA TRP A 100 -16.09 -2.83 -4.78
C TRP A 100 -16.16 -4.19 -4.07
N THR A 101 -15.91 -5.29 -4.78
CA THR A 101 -15.50 -6.58 -4.19
C THR A 101 -14.01 -6.52 -3.88
N VAL A 102 -13.68 -6.22 -2.63
CA VAL A 102 -12.31 -5.91 -2.23
C VAL A 102 -11.62 -7.13 -1.63
N SER A 103 -10.46 -7.51 -2.19
CA SER A 103 -9.58 -8.52 -1.60
C SER A 103 -8.59 -7.87 -0.64
N VAL A 104 -8.45 -8.44 0.56
CA VAL A 104 -7.49 -8.00 1.57
C VAL A 104 -6.53 -9.12 1.89
N ASP A 105 -5.24 -8.83 1.79
CA ASP A 105 -4.19 -9.71 2.26
C ASP A 105 -2.94 -8.89 2.65
N SER A 106 -1.92 -9.56 3.17
CA SER A 106 -0.63 -8.97 3.50
C SER A 106 0.51 -9.69 2.80
N THR A 107 1.62 -8.98 2.60
CA THR A 107 2.87 -9.58 2.13
C THR A 107 4.05 -9.10 2.95
N ILE A 108 5.00 -10.00 3.20
CA ILE A 108 6.21 -9.68 3.97
C ILE A 108 7.35 -9.31 3.01
N SER A 109 8.06 -8.24 3.35
CA SER A 109 9.36 -7.89 2.76
C SER A 109 10.44 -7.93 3.82
N ARG A 110 11.50 -8.70 3.56
CA ARG A 110 12.67 -8.80 4.45
C ARG A 110 13.39 -7.46 4.51
N ALA A 111 13.79 -7.05 5.71
CA ALA A 111 14.61 -5.86 5.87
C ALA A 111 16.09 -6.25 5.81
N HIS A 112 16.82 -5.70 4.84
CA HIS A 112 18.26 -5.90 4.71
C HIS A 112 19.02 -5.22 5.85
N GLN A 113 20.20 -5.72 6.22
CA GLN A 113 21.00 -5.16 7.33
C GLN A 113 21.26 -3.64 7.21
N HIS A 114 21.39 -3.13 5.98
CA HIS A 114 21.55 -1.70 5.70
C HIS A 114 20.33 -0.84 6.05
N GLY A 115 19.13 -1.45 6.05
CA GLY A 115 17.87 -0.84 6.45
C GLY A 115 17.53 -1.02 7.94
N THR A 116 18.35 -1.78 8.69
CA THR A 116 18.06 -2.16 10.09
C THR A 116 19.10 -1.68 11.09
N ASN A 117 19.92 -0.70 10.71
CA ASN A 117 20.99 -0.15 11.56
C ASN A 117 20.57 1.12 12.34
N THR A 118 19.26 1.32 12.54
CA THR A 118 18.73 2.33 13.45
C THR A 118 18.48 1.72 14.82
N THR A 119 18.64 2.51 15.89
CA THR A 119 18.26 2.10 17.26
C THR A 119 16.81 1.63 17.27
N ARG A 120 16.53 0.53 17.97
CA ARG A 120 15.19 -0.04 18.09
C ARG A 120 14.90 -0.34 19.55
N PRO A 121 13.67 -0.09 20.04
CA PRO A 121 13.27 -0.59 21.34
C PRO A 121 13.27 -2.12 21.33
N ASP A 122 13.58 -2.73 22.49
CA ASP A 122 13.68 -4.19 22.67
C ASP A 122 12.41 -4.94 22.24
N GLN A 123 11.28 -4.24 22.30
CA GLN A 123 9.99 -4.66 21.77
C GLN A 123 9.44 -3.51 20.91
N PRO A 124 9.67 -3.49 19.58
CA PRO A 124 8.96 -2.53 18.74
C PRO A 124 7.48 -2.83 18.91
N THR A 125 6.73 -1.83 19.40
CA THR A 125 5.29 -1.91 19.73
C THR A 125 4.41 -2.37 18.57
N GLY A 126 5.00 -2.63 17.39
CA GLY A 126 4.35 -2.99 16.15
C GLY A 126 3.57 -1.82 15.57
N ALA A 127 3.91 -0.59 15.99
CA ALA A 127 3.38 0.63 15.41
C ALA A 127 3.59 0.61 13.89
N GLY A 128 2.51 0.88 13.17
CA GLY A 128 2.53 1.01 11.72
C GLY A 128 3.21 2.31 11.28
N ALA A 129 3.35 2.51 9.97
CA ALA A 129 3.82 3.80 9.46
C ALA A 129 2.85 4.94 9.82
N ASN A 130 3.37 6.10 10.22
CA ASN A 130 2.57 7.30 10.58
C ASN A 130 2.03 8.07 9.35
N HIS A 131 1.66 7.35 8.29
CA HIS A 131 1.21 7.94 7.04
C HIS A 131 -0.09 8.76 7.15
N LYS A 132 -0.96 8.43 8.11
CA LYS A 132 -2.20 9.20 8.39
C LYS A 132 -1.93 10.50 9.14
N ASN A 133 -0.76 10.64 9.77
CA ASN A 133 -0.39 11.83 10.52
C ASN A 133 1.11 12.12 10.32
N PRO A 134 1.54 12.53 9.12
CA PRO A 134 2.95 12.53 8.75
C PRO A 134 3.76 13.72 9.34
N THR A 135 3.08 14.60 10.08
CA THR A 135 3.69 15.60 10.96
C THR A 135 4.13 15.01 12.30
N ALA A 136 3.55 13.88 12.72
CA ALA A 136 4.00 13.15 13.90
C ALA A 136 5.40 12.55 13.67
N GLU A 137 6.14 12.36 14.76
CA GLU A 137 7.44 11.69 14.71
C GLU A 137 7.31 10.28 14.15
N GLU A 138 8.34 9.81 13.45
CA GLU A 138 8.38 8.43 12.97
C GLU A 138 8.34 7.46 14.16
N PRO A 139 7.64 6.32 14.04
CA PRO A 139 7.69 5.31 15.08
C PRO A 139 9.13 4.79 15.23
N GLU A 140 9.62 4.63 16.46
CA GLU A 140 11.01 4.21 16.74
C GLU A 140 11.40 2.91 16.01
N GLY A 141 10.45 1.97 15.90
CA GLY A 141 10.66 0.70 15.18
C GLY A 141 10.61 0.81 13.65
N HIS A 142 10.26 1.96 13.09
CA HIS A 142 10.06 2.22 11.65
C HIS A 142 9.29 1.12 10.90
N ALA A 143 8.26 0.55 11.54
CA ALA A 143 7.49 -0.58 11.00
C ALA A 143 8.38 -1.78 10.58
N VAL A 144 9.53 -1.98 11.22
CA VAL A 144 10.35 -3.19 11.13
C VAL A 144 10.12 -3.99 12.40
N GLY A 145 9.94 -5.30 12.26
CA GLY A 145 9.95 -6.17 13.43
C GLY A 145 10.29 -7.62 13.11
N ARG A 146 10.48 -8.40 14.18
CA ARG A 146 11.10 -9.71 14.12
C ARG A 146 10.03 -10.81 14.03
N SER A 147 10.03 -11.54 12.91
CA SER A 147 9.23 -12.76 12.74
C SER A 147 10.15 -13.99 12.68
N ARG A 148 9.57 -15.18 12.50
CA ARG A 148 10.32 -16.45 12.45
C ARG A 148 11.44 -16.48 11.42
N GLY A 149 11.30 -15.80 10.28
CA GLY A 149 12.40 -15.76 9.30
C GLY A 149 13.26 -14.50 9.38
N GLY A 150 13.20 -13.75 10.48
CA GLY A 150 14.03 -12.57 10.72
C GLY A 150 13.28 -11.25 10.62
N LEU A 151 14.06 -10.17 10.46
CA LEU A 151 13.55 -8.80 10.44
C LEU A 151 12.85 -8.48 9.12
N GLY A 152 11.71 -7.81 9.21
CA GLY A 152 10.98 -7.37 8.03
C GLY A 152 9.78 -6.50 8.35
N SER A 153 9.07 -6.15 7.28
CA SER A 153 7.83 -5.39 7.32
C SER A 153 6.73 -6.15 6.61
N LYS A 154 5.50 -5.94 7.06
CA LYS A 154 4.29 -6.37 6.37
C LYS A 154 3.65 -5.19 5.66
N VAL A 155 3.39 -5.38 4.38
CA VAL A 155 2.55 -4.51 3.57
C VAL A 155 1.17 -5.17 3.52
N HIS A 156 0.19 -4.55 4.18
CA HIS A 156 -1.21 -4.93 4.10
C HIS A 156 -1.87 -4.10 3.02
N ALA A 157 -2.64 -4.73 2.13
CA ALA A 157 -3.28 -4.02 1.04
C ALA A 157 -4.76 -4.40 0.91
N ALA A 158 -5.58 -3.42 0.59
CA ALA A 158 -6.90 -3.62 0.02
C ALA A 158 -6.80 -3.42 -1.50
N VAL A 159 -7.30 -4.38 -2.25
CA VAL A 159 -7.24 -4.41 -3.71
C VAL A 159 -8.65 -4.64 -4.26
N ASP A 160 -9.05 -3.84 -5.24
CA ASP A 160 -10.35 -3.95 -5.90
C ASP A 160 -10.45 -5.26 -6.71
N GLY A 161 -11.64 -5.62 -7.18
CA GLY A 161 -11.86 -6.86 -7.96
C GLY A 161 -11.10 -6.91 -9.29
N ASN A 162 -10.57 -5.78 -9.77
CA ASN A 162 -9.74 -5.69 -10.98
C ASN A 162 -8.24 -5.80 -10.68
N GLY A 163 -7.83 -5.96 -9.42
CA GLY A 163 -6.41 -6.00 -9.05
C GLY A 163 -5.80 -4.62 -8.73
N MET A 164 -6.61 -3.57 -8.58
CA MET A 164 -6.13 -2.21 -8.35
C MET A 164 -6.06 -1.87 -6.85
N PRO A 165 -4.93 -1.36 -6.33
CA PRO A 165 -4.81 -1.01 -4.91
C PRO A 165 -5.73 0.14 -4.51
N LEU A 166 -6.45 -0.03 -3.40
CA LEU A 166 -7.30 0.99 -2.77
C LEU A 166 -6.70 1.55 -1.48
N ALA A 167 -6.01 0.71 -0.70
CA ALA A 167 -5.39 1.11 0.56
C ALA A 167 -4.12 0.32 0.83
N ILE A 168 -3.15 0.94 1.51
CA ILE A 168 -1.83 0.36 1.78
C ILE A 168 -1.38 0.74 3.19
N VAL A 169 -1.29 -0.25 4.07
CA VAL A 169 -0.86 -0.08 5.47
C VAL A 169 0.44 -0.85 5.69
N LEU A 170 1.40 -0.23 6.36
CA LEU A 170 2.71 -0.84 6.64
C LEU A 170 2.86 -1.10 8.15
N THR A 171 3.27 -2.31 8.53
CA THR A 171 3.59 -2.66 9.92
C THR A 171 4.88 -3.47 10.04
N GLY A 172 5.33 -3.68 11.29
CA GLY A 172 6.37 -4.67 11.59
C GLY A 172 5.97 -6.09 11.16
N GLY A 173 6.96 -6.91 10.79
CA GLY A 173 6.78 -8.25 10.23
C GLY A 173 6.10 -9.27 11.15
N GLN A 174 6.04 -9.01 12.45
CA GLN A 174 5.43 -9.84 13.49
C GLN A 174 3.92 -9.61 13.68
N ARG A 175 3.37 -8.52 13.13
CA ARG A 175 1.96 -8.18 13.32
C ARG A 175 1.03 -9.23 12.71
N ASN A 176 -0.06 -9.52 13.40
CA ASN A 176 -1.10 -10.44 12.95
C ASN A 176 -2.01 -9.75 11.93
N ASP A 177 -2.28 -10.43 10.82
CA ASP A 177 -3.02 -9.86 9.69
C ASP A 177 -4.50 -9.61 10.02
N GLY A 178 -5.12 -10.51 10.78
CA GLY A 178 -6.50 -10.36 11.26
C GLY A 178 -6.70 -9.15 12.16
N ALA A 179 -5.66 -8.73 12.90
CA ALA A 179 -5.71 -7.52 13.72
C ALA A 179 -5.68 -6.25 12.87
N MET A 180 -5.05 -6.30 11.69
CA MET A 180 -4.84 -5.17 10.79
C MET A 180 -5.99 -4.91 9.83
N LEU A 181 -6.93 -5.84 9.69
CA LEU A 181 -8.04 -5.72 8.74
C LEU A 181 -8.86 -4.43 8.95
N VAL A 182 -9.15 -4.06 10.20
CA VAL A 182 -9.89 -2.83 10.50
C VAL A 182 -9.13 -1.61 9.99
N GLU A 183 -7.83 -1.55 10.26
CA GLU A 183 -6.98 -0.42 9.87
C GLU A 183 -6.86 -0.30 8.35
N VAL A 184 -6.77 -1.43 7.64
CA VAL A 184 -6.76 -1.49 6.17
C VAL A 184 -8.09 -1.01 5.60
N LEU A 185 -9.23 -1.46 6.14
CA LEU A 185 -10.55 -1.02 5.68
C LEU A 185 -10.80 0.47 5.99
N ASP A 186 -10.32 0.96 7.13
CA ASP A 186 -10.41 2.38 7.50
C ASP A 186 -9.50 3.28 6.65
N ASP A 187 -8.53 2.70 5.95
CA ASP A 187 -7.67 3.40 4.99
C ASP A 187 -8.27 3.42 3.56
N ILE A 188 -9.32 2.65 3.29
CA ILE A 188 -10.08 2.76 2.04
C ILE A 188 -10.87 4.07 2.05
N ARG A 189 -10.44 5.01 1.21
CA ARG A 189 -11.09 6.31 1.08
C ARG A 189 -10.95 6.84 -0.35
N VAL A 190 -11.99 6.62 -1.16
CA VAL A 190 -12.04 7.08 -2.55
C VAL A 190 -12.84 8.39 -2.62
N PRO A 191 -12.20 9.54 -2.89
CA PRO A 191 -12.90 10.81 -3.05
C PRO A 191 -13.84 10.80 -4.25
N ARG A 192 -14.83 11.71 -4.26
CA ARG A 192 -15.66 11.99 -5.43
C ARG A 192 -15.10 13.20 -6.16
N LEU A 193 -15.21 13.25 -7.49
CA LEU A 193 -14.85 14.45 -8.27
C LEU A 193 -15.85 15.60 -8.04
N GLY A 194 -17.11 15.26 -7.78
CA GLY A 194 -18.17 16.20 -7.43
C GLY A 194 -18.45 16.27 -5.92
N PRO A 195 -19.55 16.94 -5.51
CA PRO A 195 -19.95 17.00 -4.12
C PRO A 195 -20.26 15.60 -3.58
N GLY A 196 -19.98 15.39 -2.29
CA GLY A 196 -20.31 14.14 -1.60
C GLY A 196 -19.19 13.63 -0.72
N ARG A 197 -19.53 12.70 0.17
CA ARG A 197 -18.55 12.05 1.04
C ARG A 197 -17.74 11.01 0.23
N PRO A 198 -16.44 10.85 0.53
CA PRO A 198 -15.66 9.77 -0.04
C PRO A 198 -16.32 8.42 0.17
N ARG A 199 -16.23 7.52 -0.82
CA ARG A 199 -16.67 6.15 -0.66
C ARG A 199 -15.61 5.37 0.12
N THR A 200 -16.02 4.81 1.25
CA THR A 200 -15.13 4.09 2.19
C THR A 200 -15.52 2.63 2.37
N ARG A 201 -16.72 2.23 1.92
CA ARG A 201 -17.30 0.92 2.21
C ARG A 201 -17.26 -0.01 0.99
N PRO A 202 -16.52 -1.13 1.05
CA PRO A 202 -16.63 -2.25 0.12
C PRO A 202 -18.02 -2.89 0.14
N ALA A 203 -18.45 -3.44 -1.00
CA ALA A 203 -19.66 -4.27 -1.06
C ALA A 203 -19.41 -5.64 -0.42
N ALA A 204 -18.23 -6.21 -0.68
CA ALA A 204 -17.77 -7.46 -0.11
C ALA A 204 -16.27 -7.38 0.22
N VAL A 205 -15.84 -8.16 1.22
CA VAL A 205 -14.42 -8.36 1.54
C VAL A 205 -14.08 -9.83 1.36
N VAL A 206 -13.11 -10.10 0.50
CA VAL A 206 -12.52 -11.42 0.25
C VAL A 206 -11.19 -11.49 0.99
N ALA A 207 -11.00 -12.48 1.86
CA ALA A 207 -9.75 -12.64 2.61
C ALA A 207 -9.49 -14.10 2.99
N ASP A 208 -8.25 -14.41 3.38
CA ASP A 208 -7.85 -15.73 3.85
C ASP A 208 -8.59 -16.16 5.13
N LYS A 209 -8.68 -17.48 5.39
CA LYS A 209 -9.13 -18.05 6.67
C LYS A 209 -8.43 -17.46 7.89
N ALA A 210 -7.20 -16.93 7.77
CA ALA A 210 -6.53 -16.22 8.85
C ALA A 210 -7.35 -15.04 9.41
N TYR A 211 -8.23 -14.45 8.59
CA TYR A 211 -9.12 -13.36 8.93
C TYR A 211 -10.50 -13.81 9.45
N SER A 212 -10.76 -15.12 9.61
CA SER A 212 -12.10 -15.68 9.87
C SER A 212 -12.72 -15.37 11.24
N SER A 213 -11.99 -14.68 12.12
CA SER A 213 -12.35 -14.52 13.53
C SER A 213 -13.76 -13.96 13.73
N GLY A 214 -14.42 -14.36 14.83
CA GLY A 214 -15.75 -13.83 15.17
C GLY A 214 -15.78 -12.30 15.33
N LYS A 215 -14.69 -11.69 15.82
CA LYS A 215 -14.53 -10.23 15.90
C LYS A 215 -14.55 -9.60 14.51
N THR A 216 -13.79 -10.17 13.56
CA THR A 216 -13.78 -9.73 12.16
C THR A 216 -15.17 -9.79 11.55
N ARG A 217 -15.87 -10.93 11.68
CA ARG A 217 -17.19 -11.11 11.09
C ARG A 217 -18.23 -10.13 11.65
N ARG A 218 -18.24 -9.90 12.97
CA ARG A 218 -19.11 -8.90 13.60
C ARG A 218 -18.80 -7.49 13.12
N MET A 219 -17.52 -7.14 13.00
CA MET A 219 -17.11 -5.82 12.48
C MET A 219 -17.57 -5.62 11.02
N LEU A 220 -17.40 -6.62 10.15
CA LEU A 220 -17.87 -6.54 8.76
C LEU A 220 -19.39 -6.41 8.69
N ALA A 221 -20.12 -7.23 9.47
CA ALA A 221 -21.58 -7.17 9.54
C ALA A 221 -22.09 -5.81 10.05
N ALA A 222 -21.47 -5.25 11.09
CA ALA A 222 -21.81 -3.93 11.63
C ALA A 222 -21.60 -2.80 10.61
N ARG A 223 -20.64 -2.97 9.68
CA ARG A 223 -20.41 -2.04 8.57
C ARG A 223 -21.31 -2.29 7.35
N GLY A 224 -22.07 -3.39 7.34
CA GLY A 224 -22.87 -3.82 6.20
C GLY A 224 -22.02 -4.34 5.03
N ILE A 225 -20.88 -4.96 5.32
CA ILE A 225 -19.95 -5.53 4.34
C ILE A 225 -20.12 -7.04 4.29
N LYS A 226 -20.34 -7.61 3.10
CA LYS A 226 -20.41 -9.07 2.93
C LYS A 226 -19.05 -9.71 3.18
N ALA A 227 -18.98 -10.67 4.10
CA ALA A 227 -17.75 -11.40 4.42
C ALA A 227 -17.60 -12.64 3.53
N VAL A 228 -16.67 -12.61 2.58
CA VAL A 228 -16.28 -13.74 1.72
C VAL A 228 -14.98 -14.34 2.26
N ILE A 229 -15.08 -14.93 3.45
CA ILE A 229 -13.93 -15.44 4.21
C ILE A 229 -14.26 -16.88 4.62
N PRO A 230 -13.43 -17.88 4.25
CA PRO A 230 -13.63 -19.25 4.69
C PRO A 230 -13.49 -19.38 6.21
N GLN A 231 -14.15 -20.38 6.79
CA GLN A 231 -13.95 -20.72 8.21
C GLN A 231 -12.70 -21.57 8.38
N LYS A 232 -12.08 -21.48 9.55
CA LYS A 232 -11.03 -22.44 9.92
C LYS A 232 -11.66 -23.78 10.31
N SER A 233 -10.91 -24.86 10.11
CA SER A 233 -11.38 -26.22 10.41
C SER A 233 -11.64 -26.46 11.90
N ASP A 234 -10.86 -25.83 12.77
CA ASP A 234 -11.04 -25.86 14.23
C ASP A 234 -12.31 -25.10 14.67
N GLU A 235 -12.59 -23.94 14.07
CA GLU A 235 -13.82 -23.18 14.30
C GLU A 235 -15.06 -23.99 13.86
N LEU A 236 -14.98 -24.70 12.73
CA LEU A 236 -16.01 -25.61 12.25
C LEU A 236 -16.25 -26.77 13.22
N ALA A 237 -15.18 -27.44 13.66
CA ALA A 237 -15.27 -28.55 14.61
C ALA A 237 -15.79 -28.09 15.98
N ALA A 238 -15.37 -26.92 16.47
CA ALA A 238 -15.86 -26.34 17.71
C ALA A 238 -17.36 -25.98 17.62
N ARG A 239 -17.82 -25.50 16.45
CA ARG A 239 -19.25 -25.25 16.19
C ARG A 239 -20.06 -26.53 16.17
N GLN A 240 -19.57 -27.56 15.47
CA GLN A 240 -20.23 -28.88 15.41
C GLN A 240 -20.38 -29.49 16.80
N ARG A 241 -19.34 -29.40 17.65
CA ARG A 241 -19.40 -29.83 19.06
C ARG A 241 -20.48 -29.12 19.88
N LYS A 242 -20.87 -27.89 19.52
CA LYS A 242 -21.93 -27.13 20.19
C LYS A 242 -23.34 -27.50 19.71
N GLY A 243 -23.48 -28.38 18.71
CA GLY A 243 -24.79 -28.79 18.20
C GLY A 243 -25.67 -27.61 17.77
N SER A 244 -26.93 -27.61 18.20
CA SER A 244 -27.89 -26.53 17.94
C SER A 244 -27.46 -25.17 18.52
N CYS A 245 -26.72 -25.15 19.64
CA CYS A 245 -26.17 -23.95 20.25
C CYS A 245 -25.01 -23.33 19.45
N GLY A 246 -24.51 -24.02 18.42
CA GLY A 246 -23.45 -23.54 17.54
C GLY A 246 -23.89 -22.52 16.48
N GLY A 247 -25.19 -22.33 16.27
CA GLY A 247 -25.75 -21.42 15.26
C GLY A 247 -25.51 -21.88 13.81
N ARG A 248 -26.05 -21.16 12.81
CA ARG A 248 -25.93 -21.49 11.37
C ARG A 248 -24.49 -21.26 10.87
N PRO A 249 -23.92 -22.14 10.00
CA PRO A 249 -22.61 -21.85 9.43
C PRO A 249 -22.71 -20.62 8.50
N PRO A 250 -21.72 -19.72 8.53
CA PRO A 250 -21.57 -18.71 7.49
C PRO A 250 -21.44 -19.40 6.13
N GLY A 251 -22.28 -19.01 5.17
CA GLY A 251 -22.08 -19.42 3.78
C GLY A 251 -20.79 -18.81 3.22
N LEU A 252 -20.11 -19.56 2.35
CA LEU A 252 -19.01 -19.04 1.55
C LEU A 252 -19.47 -18.96 0.09
N ASP A 253 -19.43 -17.76 -0.46
CA ASP A 253 -19.62 -17.52 -1.89
C ASP A 253 -18.33 -17.94 -2.62
N GLN A 254 -18.32 -19.15 -3.17
CA GLN A 254 -17.13 -19.72 -3.82
C GLN A 254 -16.71 -18.95 -5.06
N THR A 255 -17.68 -18.45 -5.84
CA THR A 255 -17.41 -17.64 -7.04
C THR A 255 -16.73 -16.33 -6.66
N ALA A 256 -17.25 -15.63 -5.64
CA ALA A 256 -16.59 -14.42 -5.14
C ALA A 256 -15.22 -14.72 -4.50
N TYR A 257 -15.08 -15.86 -3.83
CA TYR A 257 -13.82 -16.26 -3.20
C TYR A 257 -12.71 -16.59 -4.21
N ALA A 258 -13.06 -17.13 -5.39
CA ALA A 258 -12.10 -17.35 -6.48
C ALA A 258 -11.40 -16.05 -6.93
N GLY A 259 -12.06 -14.90 -6.77
CA GLY A 259 -11.50 -13.58 -7.02
C GLY A 259 -10.39 -13.15 -6.05
N ARG A 260 -10.10 -13.92 -4.99
CA ARG A 260 -9.02 -13.62 -4.03
C ARG A 260 -7.65 -13.47 -4.71
N ASN A 261 -7.41 -14.13 -5.85
CA ASN A 261 -6.12 -14.08 -6.53
C ASN A 261 -5.70 -12.65 -6.97
N VAL A 262 -6.61 -11.68 -6.99
CA VAL A 262 -6.32 -10.29 -7.41
C VAL A 262 -5.30 -9.63 -6.50
N VAL A 263 -5.38 -9.84 -5.18
CA VAL A 263 -4.44 -9.23 -4.22
C VAL A 263 -3.06 -9.91 -4.29
N GLU A 264 -3.03 -11.23 -4.54
CA GLU A 264 -1.78 -11.98 -4.72
C GLU A 264 -1.06 -11.56 -6.01
N ARG A 265 -1.79 -11.43 -7.12
CA ARG A 265 -1.24 -10.89 -8.38
C ARG A 265 -0.70 -9.49 -8.19
N GLN A 266 -1.42 -8.64 -7.46
CA GLN A 266 -0.98 -7.28 -7.17
C GLN A 266 0.30 -7.27 -6.32
N PHE A 267 0.43 -8.14 -5.32
CA PHE A 267 1.69 -8.30 -4.60
C PHE A 267 2.82 -8.83 -5.48
N GLY A 268 2.52 -9.74 -6.41
CA GLY A 268 3.46 -10.21 -7.42
C GLY A 268 4.01 -9.07 -8.28
N LEU A 269 3.15 -8.14 -8.72
CA LEU A 269 3.53 -6.93 -9.46
C LEU A 269 4.39 -5.98 -8.61
N VAL A 270 3.95 -5.69 -7.38
CA VAL A 270 4.70 -4.82 -6.45
C VAL A 270 6.08 -5.40 -6.15
N LYS A 271 6.21 -6.73 -6.01
CA LYS A 271 7.50 -7.39 -5.72
C LYS A 271 8.41 -7.57 -6.93
N GLN A 272 7.98 -7.22 -8.14
CA GLN A 272 8.94 -7.02 -9.25
C GLN A 272 9.89 -5.84 -8.99
N TRP A 273 9.50 -4.93 -8.10
CA TRP A 273 10.36 -3.84 -7.65
C TRP A 273 11.27 -4.36 -6.55
N ARG A 274 12.55 -4.56 -6.86
CA ARG A 274 13.54 -5.16 -5.96
C ARG A 274 13.68 -4.39 -4.65
N GLY A 275 13.61 -3.06 -4.71
CA GLY A 275 13.65 -2.19 -3.51
C GLY A 275 12.40 -2.30 -2.62
N ILE A 276 11.31 -2.87 -3.13
CA ILE A 276 10.12 -3.20 -2.33
C ILE A 276 10.16 -4.67 -1.88
N ALA A 277 10.54 -5.61 -2.75
CA ALA A 277 10.65 -7.03 -2.42
C ALA A 277 11.63 -7.28 -1.25
N THR A 278 12.76 -6.57 -1.26
CA THR A 278 13.69 -6.49 -0.14
C THR A 278 13.77 -5.04 0.32
N ARG A 279 13.41 -4.79 1.57
CA ARG A 279 13.43 -3.46 2.16
C ARG A 279 14.86 -3.05 2.50
N TYR A 280 15.36 -2.03 1.80
CA TYR A 280 16.61 -1.34 2.12
C TYR A 280 16.39 -0.01 2.84
N ASP A 281 15.17 0.53 2.78
CA ASP A 281 14.82 1.80 3.41
C ASP A 281 14.75 1.70 4.93
N LYS A 282 15.38 2.67 5.60
CA LYS A 282 15.36 2.78 7.07
C LYS A 282 14.01 3.24 7.59
N HIS A 283 13.43 4.29 7.01
CA HIS A 283 12.19 4.90 7.50
C HIS A 283 10.93 4.21 6.97
N ALA A 284 9.88 4.17 7.80
CA ALA A 284 8.62 3.54 7.45
C ALA A 284 7.92 4.32 6.33
N ILE A 285 7.89 5.66 6.46
CA ILE A 285 7.26 6.55 5.47
C ILE A 285 7.88 6.44 4.08
N THR A 286 9.20 6.39 3.95
CA THR A 286 9.85 6.32 2.63
C THR A 286 9.66 4.97 1.98
N TYR A 287 9.65 3.90 2.78
CA TYR A 287 9.35 2.56 2.28
C TYR A 287 7.89 2.46 1.80
N ARG A 288 6.92 2.86 2.65
CA ARG A 288 5.50 2.88 2.27
C ARG A 288 5.26 3.78 1.06
N ALA A 289 5.89 4.96 1.00
CA ALA A 289 5.78 5.87 -0.14
C ALA A 289 6.18 5.20 -1.47
N SER A 290 7.24 4.38 -1.49
CA SER A 290 7.60 3.60 -2.68
C SER A 290 6.53 2.57 -3.07
N VAL A 291 5.85 1.95 -2.08
CA VAL A 291 4.73 1.04 -2.34
C VAL A 291 3.52 1.78 -2.90
N VAL A 292 3.17 2.94 -2.33
CA VAL A 292 2.07 3.80 -2.83
C VAL A 292 2.40 4.32 -4.23
N LEU A 293 3.65 4.69 -4.51
CA LEU A 293 4.09 5.09 -5.86
C LEU A 293 3.93 3.94 -6.87
N CYS A 294 4.18 2.69 -6.47
CA CYS A 294 3.89 1.54 -7.32
C CYS A 294 2.38 1.40 -7.60
N ALA A 295 1.52 1.71 -6.63
CA ALA A 295 0.07 1.74 -6.83
C ALA A 295 -0.38 2.89 -7.75
N VAL A 296 0.21 4.09 -7.62
CA VAL A 296 0.01 5.21 -8.54
C VAL A 296 0.31 4.79 -9.97
N ILE A 297 1.44 4.13 -10.21
CA ILE A 297 1.83 3.66 -11.55
C ILE A 297 0.87 2.59 -12.07
N ALA A 298 0.36 1.70 -11.21
CA ALA A 298 -0.66 0.75 -11.61
C ALA A 298 -1.90 1.47 -12.12
N TRP A 299 -2.41 2.46 -11.38
CA TRP A 299 -3.57 3.27 -11.77
C TRP A 299 -3.35 4.10 -13.03
N LEU A 300 -2.12 4.55 -13.30
CA LEU A 300 -1.79 5.30 -14.52
C LEU A 300 -1.73 4.43 -15.79
N ARG A 301 -1.67 3.10 -15.65
CA ARG A 301 -1.67 2.16 -16.78
C ARG A 301 -3.06 1.68 -17.17
N LYS A 302 -4.07 2.04 -16.38
CA LYS A 302 -5.48 1.78 -16.62
C LYS A 302 -6.10 2.99 -17.29
#